data_AF-A0A2V6U4C7-F1
#
_entry.id   AF-A0A2V6U4C7-F1
#
_cell.length_a   1.000
_cell.length_b   1.000
_cell.length_c   1.000
_cell.angle_alpha   90.00
_cell.angle_beta   90.00
_cell.angle_gamma   90.00
#
_symmetry.space_group_name_H-M   'P 1'
#
loop_
_entity.id
_entity.type
_entity.pdbx_description
1 polymer ?
#
loop_
_entity_poly.entity_id
_entity_poly.type
_entity_poly.pdbx_seq_one_letter_code
_entity_poly.pdbx_strand_id
1 'polypeptide(L)'
;MRLGAVVNAGLVAASLLFALALSEIVVRVMNLEPPALWEFNQTVGWTYQPGIHTWYKSPEFNSWVEINSRGLHDREHPYAKPPGVFRILLLGDSFTGALEVPFESSFARLLEKRLNELAPSTRFEVINAGVGGFSTVNELLMFREEGAKYRPDLVLLCFVDADIRDNFHVTADATVPGSPYFVLADGNLQLRHHPTGVMTRAKRLVGRLRVVRLAYRMWASFGPGRAQADGRPSDAGGGSLTLPMNSLYSETRPPEWAQAIAITRALMTQLNREVSAAGAHLAIVSLGSMEGEAIRQKSGKPELGPERELGELLASLRVPHVFASVCLYDEEHTRGQAIRFKRDRHLNVHGHQLVARNVEALLTENGLLPASVPRRDTPLALRSGGCAGLGGGGS
;
A
#
# COMPACT_ATOMS: atom_id res chain seq x y z
N MET A 1 -20.56 24.15 53.85
CA MET A 1 -19.19 23.78 53.40
C MET A 1 -19.11 23.01 52.06
N ARG A 2 -20.15 22.28 51.61
CA ARG A 2 -20.04 21.44 50.38
C ARG A 2 -20.29 22.17 49.04
N LEU A 3 -21.06 23.26 49.02
CA LEU A 3 -21.43 23.96 47.77
C LEU A 3 -20.26 24.73 47.13
N GLY A 4 -19.45 25.44 47.93
CA GLY A 4 -18.30 26.20 47.41
C GLY A 4 -17.20 25.32 46.82
N ALA A 5 -16.97 24.13 47.39
CA ALA A 5 -16.02 23.17 46.84
C ALA A 5 -16.47 22.64 45.46
N VAL A 6 -17.77 22.38 45.28
CA VAL A 6 -18.34 21.95 44.00
C VAL A 6 -18.26 23.07 42.96
N VAL A 7 -18.57 24.32 43.33
CA VAL A 7 -18.45 25.48 42.43
C VAL A 7 -17.00 25.69 42.00
N ASN A 8 -16.04 25.64 42.92
CA ASN A 8 -14.62 25.80 42.61
C ASN A 8 -14.10 24.67 41.71
N ALA A 9 -14.49 23.41 41.99
CA ALA A 9 -14.16 22.28 41.13
C ALA A 9 -14.73 22.45 39.71
N GLY A 10 -15.97 22.94 39.60
CA GLY A 10 -16.60 23.26 38.32
C GLY A 10 -15.86 24.36 37.55
N LEU A 11 -15.45 25.44 38.22
CA LEU A 11 -14.67 26.52 37.62
C LEU A 11 -13.30 26.06 37.12
N VAL A 12 -12.60 25.22 37.90
CA VAL A 12 -11.32 24.62 37.47
C VAL A 12 -11.53 23.75 36.24
N ALA A 13 -12.52 22.87 36.24
CA ALA A 13 -12.81 22.00 35.09
C ALA A 13 -13.17 22.81 33.83
N ALA A 14 -14.02 23.82 33.95
CA ALA A 14 -14.40 24.69 32.85
C ALA A 14 -13.20 25.47 32.29
N SER A 15 -12.34 25.99 33.17
CA SER A 15 -11.14 26.74 32.78
C SER A 15 -10.13 25.85 32.06
N LEU A 16 -9.93 24.62 32.52
CA LEU A 16 -9.07 23.63 31.86
C LEU A 16 -9.60 23.25 30.47
N LEU A 17 -10.91 23.00 30.35
CA LEU A 17 -11.55 22.69 29.07
C LEU A 17 -11.41 23.87 28.08
N PHE A 18 -11.62 25.10 28.56
CA PHE A 18 -11.44 26.31 27.75
C PHE A 18 -9.99 26.46 27.28
N ALA A 19 -9.02 26.28 28.17
CA ALA A 19 -7.60 26.36 27.82
C ALA A 19 -7.18 25.29 26.80
N LEU A 20 -7.68 24.05 26.94
CA LEU A 20 -7.43 22.98 25.97
C LEU A 20 -8.07 23.27 24.61
N ALA A 21 -9.31 23.78 24.59
CA ALA A 21 -9.98 24.16 23.36
C ALA A 21 -9.25 25.32 22.64
N LEU A 22 -8.86 26.36 23.38
CA LEU A 22 -8.08 27.47 22.84
C LEU A 22 -6.72 27.00 22.30
N SER A 23 -6.03 26.11 23.03
CA SER A 23 -4.76 25.54 22.59
C SER A 23 -4.91 24.72 21.29
N GLU A 24 -5.96 23.90 21.18
CA GLU A 24 -6.26 23.15 19.97
C GLU A 24 -6.53 24.09 18.78
N ILE A 25 -7.26 25.19 18.99
CA ILE A 25 -7.50 26.23 17.96
C ILE A 25 -6.16 26.84 17.52
N VAL A 26 -5.33 27.27 18.46
CA VAL A 26 -4.02 27.88 18.15
C VAL A 26 -3.13 26.91 17.37
N VAL A 27 -3.01 25.65 17.82
CA VAL A 27 -2.20 24.62 17.15
C VAL A 27 -2.70 24.36 15.72
N ARG A 28 -4.02 24.37 15.50
CA ARG A 28 -4.63 24.20 14.17
C ARG A 28 -4.39 25.40 13.25
N VAL A 29 -4.68 26.62 13.72
CA VAL A 29 -4.55 27.85 12.93
C VAL A 29 -3.10 28.12 12.56
N MET A 30 -2.19 27.92 13.50
CA MET A 30 -0.76 28.10 13.29
C MET A 30 -0.09 26.89 12.62
N ASN A 31 -0.86 25.81 12.37
CA ASN A 31 -0.39 24.53 11.81
C ASN A 31 0.88 23.98 12.50
N LEU A 32 0.97 24.11 13.82
CA LEU A 32 2.14 23.68 14.61
C LEU A 32 2.30 22.15 14.61
N GLU A 33 1.20 21.44 14.39
CA GLU A 33 1.14 19.99 14.23
C GLU A 33 0.30 19.69 12.99
N PRO A 34 0.78 18.88 12.03
CA PRO A 34 -0.02 18.51 10.86
C PRO A 34 -1.22 17.65 11.28
N PRO A 35 -2.32 17.62 10.49
CA PRO A 35 -3.41 16.68 10.74
C PRO A 35 -2.90 15.23 10.75
N ALA A 36 -3.63 14.35 11.43
CA ALA A 36 -3.30 12.92 11.40
C ALA A 36 -3.66 12.40 10.01
N LEU A 37 -2.67 11.88 9.29
CA LEU A 37 -2.91 11.36 7.94
C LEU A 37 -3.54 9.97 7.98
N TRP A 38 -3.26 9.17 9.02
CA TRP A 38 -3.80 7.82 9.16
C TRP A 38 -4.90 7.72 10.21
N GLU A 39 -5.85 6.81 9.97
CA GLU A 39 -6.84 6.38 10.94
C GLU A 39 -7.04 4.86 10.90
N PHE A 40 -7.45 4.30 12.04
CA PHE A 40 -7.68 2.87 12.14
C PHE A 40 -9.12 2.48 11.77
N ASN A 41 -9.26 1.71 10.69
CA ASN A 41 -10.46 1.04 10.23
C ASN A 41 -10.50 -0.40 10.77
N GLN A 42 -11.65 -0.84 11.29
CA GLN A 42 -11.77 -2.17 11.93
C GLN A 42 -11.74 -3.33 10.92
N THR A 43 -12.18 -3.08 9.69
CA THR A 43 -12.20 -4.06 8.61
C THR A 43 -10.82 -4.18 7.98
N VAL A 44 -10.25 -3.05 7.54
CA VAL A 44 -9.07 -3.04 6.66
C VAL A 44 -7.76 -2.78 7.42
N GLY A 45 -7.80 -2.26 8.64
CA GLY A 45 -6.61 -1.83 9.39
C GLY A 45 -6.35 -0.33 9.26
N TRP A 46 -5.09 0.09 9.29
CA TRP A 46 -4.74 1.52 9.18
C TRP A 46 -4.92 2.02 7.75
N THR A 47 -5.74 3.05 7.57
CA THR A 47 -6.04 3.68 6.27
C THR A 47 -5.83 5.19 6.36
N TYR A 48 -6.00 5.92 5.26
CA TYR A 48 -5.92 7.38 5.28
C TYR A 48 -7.20 8.00 5.82
N GLN A 49 -7.05 9.07 6.60
CA GLN A 49 -8.19 9.84 7.09
C GLN A 49 -8.85 10.60 5.93
N PRO A 50 -10.15 10.42 5.67
CA PRO A 50 -10.84 11.10 4.57
C PRO A 50 -10.80 12.63 4.66
N GLY A 51 -10.64 13.28 3.51
CA GLY A 51 -10.68 14.74 3.37
C GLY A 51 -9.47 15.48 3.95
N ILE A 52 -8.37 14.76 4.23
CA ILE A 52 -7.12 15.38 4.72
C ILE A 52 -6.32 15.95 3.56
N HIS A 53 -5.88 17.20 3.73
CA HIS A 53 -4.89 17.84 2.87
C HIS A 53 -3.71 18.29 3.74
N THR A 54 -2.51 17.81 3.45
CA THR A 54 -1.32 18.11 4.25
C THR A 54 -0.04 17.92 3.46
N TRP A 55 1.03 18.56 3.94
CA TRP A 55 2.36 18.26 3.47
C TRP A 55 2.87 16.95 4.08
N TYR A 56 3.39 16.06 3.24
CA TYR A 56 4.15 14.88 3.62
C TYR A 56 5.64 15.15 3.41
N LYS A 57 6.41 15.18 4.51
CA LYS A 57 7.77 15.72 4.54
C LYS A 57 8.79 14.70 5.04
N SER A 58 9.93 14.67 4.37
CA SER A 58 11.17 14.04 4.83
C SER A 58 12.36 14.92 4.42
N PRO A 59 13.60 14.61 4.83
CA PRO A 59 14.78 15.27 4.27
C PRO A 59 14.97 15.05 2.76
N GLU A 60 14.31 14.07 2.15
CA GLU A 60 14.47 13.70 0.73
C GLU A 60 13.31 14.16 -0.16
N PHE A 61 12.13 14.44 0.41
CA PHE A 61 10.96 14.90 -0.34
C PHE A 61 10.06 15.83 0.48
N ASN A 62 9.26 16.60 -0.25
CA ASN A 62 8.21 17.43 0.29
C ASN A 62 7.03 17.40 -0.67
N SER A 63 6.09 16.49 -0.43
CA SER A 63 4.94 16.28 -1.31
C SER A 63 3.66 16.83 -0.68
N TRP A 64 2.77 17.37 -1.50
CA TRP A 64 1.43 17.76 -1.08
C TRP A 64 0.49 16.57 -1.27
N VAL A 65 -0.11 16.12 -0.18
CA VAL A 65 -0.99 14.95 -0.14
C VAL A 65 -2.44 15.42 0.00
N GLU A 66 -3.29 14.89 -0.88
CA GLU A 66 -4.74 15.12 -0.87
C GLU A 66 -5.48 13.80 -0.79
N ILE A 67 -6.12 13.55 0.36
CA ILE A 67 -6.94 12.37 0.59
C ILE A 67 -8.39 12.73 0.32
N ASN A 68 -9.02 12.04 -0.63
CA ASN A 68 -10.40 12.32 -1.02
C ASN A 68 -11.40 11.97 0.10
N SER A 69 -12.68 12.25 -0.14
CA SER A 69 -13.78 12.00 0.80
C SER A 69 -13.98 10.53 1.17
N ARG A 70 -13.31 9.60 0.47
CA ARG A 70 -13.35 8.15 0.68
C ARG A 70 -12.08 7.57 1.29
N GLY A 71 -11.09 8.41 1.63
CA GLY A 71 -9.84 7.93 2.23
C GLY A 71 -8.82 7.41 1.21
N LEU A 72 -8.93 7.79 -0.07
CA LEU A 72 -7.97 7.43 -1.10
C LEU A 72 -7.04 8.62 -1.41
N HIS A 73 -5.74 8.37 -1.61
CA HIS A 73 -4.83 9.36 -2.17
C HIS A 73 -5.01 9.44 -3.70
N ASP A 74 -6.18 9.95 -4.09
CA ASP A 74 -6.64 10.03 -5.47
C ASP A 74 -7.66 11.16 -5.60
N ARG A 75 -8.07 11.48 -6.83
CA ARG A 75 -9.23 12.34 -7.08
C ARG A 75 -10.53 11.65 -6.68
N GLU A 76 -11.61 12.41 -6.71
CA GLU A 76 -12.96 11.87 -6.51
C GLU A 76 -13.40 11.04 -7.72
N HIS A 77 -13.91 9.84 -7.44
CA HIS A 77 -14.53 8.97 -8.44
C HIS A 77 -15.94 8.57 -7.96
N PRO A 78 -16.99 8.68 -8.79
CA PRO A 78 -18.32 8.23 -8.38
C PRO A 78 -18.38 6.69 -8.36
N TYR A 79 -19.04 6.08 -7.37
CA TYR A 79 -19.28 4.64 -7.37
C TYR A 79 -20.04 4.17 -8.63
N ALA A 80 -21.03 4.97 -9.06
CA ALA A 80 -21.71 4.74 -10.32
C ALA A 80 -20.74 4.96 -11.50
N LYS A 81 -20.17 3.87 -12.01
CA LYS A 81 -19.37 3.85 -13.25
C LYS A 81 -20.12 4.53 -14.41
N PRO A 82 -19.58 5.63 -14.99
CA PRO A 82 -20.16 6.28 -16.15
C PRO A 82 -20.14 5.37 -17.39
N PRO A 83 -21.07 5.53 -18.35
CA PRO A 83 -21.04 4.80 -19.62
C PRO A 83 -19.75 5.08 -20.41
N GLY A 84 -19.19 4.05 -21.05
CA GLY A 84 -17.99 4.17 -21.88
C GLY A 84 -16.67 4.36 -21.12
N VAL A 85 -16.69 4.26 -19.78
CA VAL A 85 -15.50 4.29 -18.94
C VAL A 85 -15.00 2.89 -18.64
N PHE A 86 -13.72 2.65 -18.84
CA PHE A 86 -13.01 1.46 -18.36
C PHE A 86 -12.29 1.78 -17.05
N ARG A 87 -12.63 1.07 -15.98
CA ARG A 87 -12.06 1.30 -14.64
C ARG A 87 -11.00 0.28 -14.29
N ILE A 88 -9.84 0.79 -13.90
CA ILE A 88 -8.75 0.01 -13.33
C ILE A 88 -8.64 0.37 -11.85
N LEU A 89 -8.83 -0.60 -10.96
CA LEU A 89 -8.58 -0.42 -9.52
C LEU A 89 -7.19 -0.91 -9.19
N LEU A 90 -6.39 -0.09 -8.51
CA LEU A 90 -5.10 -0.47 -7.97
C LEU A 90 -5.25 -0.82 -6.50
N LEU A 91 -4.78 -2.01 -6.11
CA LEU A 91 -4.63 -2.44 -4.72
C LEU A 91 -3.15 -2.57 -4.44
N GLY A 92 -2.67 -1.99 -3.34
CA GLY A 92 -1.24 -1.96 -3.07
C GLY A 92 -0.89 -1.34 -1.71
N ASP A 93 0.41 -1.28 -1.47
CA ASP A 93 1.03 -0.68 -0.30
C ASP A 93 1.44 0.80 -0.52
N SER A 94 2.50 1.25 0.14
CA SER A 94 3.05 2.61 0.01
C SER A 94 3.59 2.91 -1.39
N PHE A 95 4.11 1.93 -2.14
CA PHE A 95 4.54 2.16 -3.52
C PHE A 95 3.37 2.52 -4.43
N THR A 96 2.18 2.00 -4.10
CA THR A 96 0.93 2.31 -4.80
C THR A 96 0.31 3.61 -4.27
N GLY A 97 0.31 3.82 -2.95
CA GLY A 97 -0.14 5.07 -2.33
C GLY A 97 0.65 6.30 -2.77
N ALA A 98 1.95 6.16 -3.01
CA ALA A 98 2.83 7.15 -3.65
C ALA A 98 2.82 8.54 -2.98
N LEU A 99 2.84 8.59 -1.65
CA LEU A 99 2.81 9.86 -0.90
C LEU A 99 4.11 10.66 -1.05
N GLU A 100 5.21 10.00 -1.42
CA GLU A 100 6.56 10.54 -1.48
C GLU A 100 6.81 11.40 -2.73
N VAL A 101 5.96 11.29 -3.75
CA VAL A 101 6.04 12.03 -5.00
C VAL A 101 4.79 12.90 -5.21
N PRO A 102 4.86 13.96 -6.04
CA PRO A 102 3.67 14.70 -6.42
C PRO A 102 2.60 13.76 -7.02
N PHE A 103 1.32 14.01 -6.73
CA PHE A 103 0.20 13.17 -7.21
C PHE A 103 0.27 12.88 -8.73
N GLU A 104 0.56 13.90 -9.54
CA GLU A 104 0.70 13.78 -11.01
C GLU A 104 1.90 12.92 -11.47
N SER A 105 2.83 12.63 -10.56
CA SER A 105 3.98 11.76 -10.79
C SER A 105 3.79 10.35 -10.27
N SER A 106 2.67 10.04 -9.59
CA SER A 106 2.34 8.68 -9.17
C SER A 106 2.15 7.77 -10.39
N PHE A 107 2.54 6.49 -10.28
CA PHE A 107 2.40 5.58 -11.41
C PHE A 107 0.93 5.36 -11.80
N ALA A 108 0.01 5.45 -10.83
CA ALA A 108 -1.43 5.38 -11.06
C ALA A 108 -1.90 6.47 -12.03
N ARG A 109 -1.50 7.71 -11.75
CA ARG A 109 -1.87 8.88 -12.56
C ARG A 109 -1.17 8.88 -13.92
N LEU A 110 0.10 8.47 -13.95
CA LEU A 110 0.86 8.31 -15.19
C LEU A 110 0.26 7.20 -16.07
N LEU A 111 -0.15 6.06 -15.49
CA LEU A 111 -0.82 4.98 -16.20
C LEU A 111 -2.13 5.47 -16.82
N GLU A 112 -2.97 6.16 -16.05
CA GLU A 112 -4.22 6.71 -16.57
C GLU A 112 -3.99 7.64 -17.76
N LYS A 113 -3.03 8.57 -17.63
CA LYS A 113 -2.68 9.51 -18.70
C LYS A 113 -2.26 8.75 -19.97
N ARG A 114 -1.36 7.78 -19.81
CA ARG A 114 -0.82 7.00 -20.94
C ARG A 114 -1.90 6.18 -21.64
N LEU A 115 -2.82 5.56 -20.90
CA LEU A 115 -3.92 4.79 -21.49
C LEU A 115 -4.93 5.67 -22.24
N ASN A 116 -5.27 6.85 -21.70
CA ASN A 116 -6.13 7.81 -22.39
C ASN A 116 -5.46 8.43 -23.63
N GLU A 117 -4.14 8.59 -23.63
CA GLU A 117 -3.37 8.99 -24.82
C GLU A 117 -3.31 7.86 -25.87
N LEU A 118 -3.13 6.62 -25.42
CA LEU A 118 -3.00 5.43 -26.29
C LEU A 118 -4.32 5.09 -27.00
N ALA A 119 -5.46 5.27 -26.33
CA ALA A 119 -6.77 4.96 -26.90
C ALA A 119 -7.80 6.07 -26.61
N PRO A 120 -7.77 7.19 -27.35
CA PRO A 120 -8.62 8.35 -27.12
C PRO A 120 -10.14 8.09 -27.24
N SER A 121 -10.54 6.98 -27.87
CA SER A 121 -11.93 6.55 -28.00
C SER A 121 -12.48 5.85 -26.75
N THR A 122 -11.61 5.54 -25.78
CA THR A 122 -11.98 4.92 -24.51
C THR A 122 -11.52 5.81 -23.37
N ARG A 123 -12.43 6.13 -22.45
CA ARG A 123 -12.06 6.87 -21.26
C ARG A 123 -11.59 5.90 -20.18
N PHE A 124 -10.33 6.02 -19.76
CA PHE A 124 -9.79 5.24 -18.65
C PHE A 124 -9.87 6.05 -17.35
N GLU A 125 -10.36 5.40 -16.30
CA GLU A 125 -10.25 5.85 -14.92
C GLU A 125 -9.38 4.85 -14.16
N VAL A 126 -8.24 5.31 -13.62
CA VAL A 126 -7.40 4.51 -12.72
C VAL A 126 -7.67 4.99 -11.30
N ILE A 127 -8.14 4.10 -10.44
CA ILE A 127 -8.51 4.37 -9.05
C ILE A 127 -7.42 3.83 -8.15
N ASN A 128 -6.73 4.72 -7.44
CA ASN A 128 -5.66 4.35 -6.53
C ASN A 128 -6.20 4.03 -5.12
N ALA A 129 -6.26 2.74 -4.76
CA ALA A 129 -6.60 2.29 -3.42
C ALA A 129 -5.39 1.73 -2.65
N GLY A 130 -4.18 2.15 -3.02
CA GLY A 130 -2.95 1.81 -2.30
C GLY A 130 -2.82 2.57 -0.99
N VAL A 131 -2.37 1.89 0.06
CA VAL A 131 -2.17 2.48 1.39
C VAL A 131 -0.89 1.94 2.01
N GLY A 132 -0.04 2.84 2.52
CA GLY A 132 1.20 2.46 3.20
C GLY A 132 1.00 1.44 4.33
N GLY A 133 1.82 0.39 4.33
CA GLY A 133 1.78 -0.71 5.31
C GLY A 133 0.71 -1.78 5.04
N PHE A 134 0.05 -1.75 3.88
CA PHE A 134 -0.81 -2.85 3.45
C PHE A 134 0.01 -4.08 3.06
N SER A 135 -0.54 -5.24 3.41
CA SER A 135 -0.19 -6.54 2.85
C SER A 135 -1.36 -7.05 2.00
N THR A 136 -1.17 -8.19 1.35
CA THR A 136 -2.23 -8.87 0.58
C THR A 136 -3.50 -9.14 1.39
N VAL A 137 -3.39 -9.29 2.72
CA VAL A 137 -4.57 -9.31 3.62
C VAL A 137 -5.37 -8.01 3.52
N ASN A 138 -4.70 -6.87 3.69
CA ASN A 138 -5.33 -5.55 3.67
C ASN A 138 -5.89 -5.24 2.28
N GLU A 139 -5.17 -5.60 1.23
CA GLU A 139 -5.58 -5.40 -0.17
C GLU A 139 -6.89 -6.16 -0.50
N LEU A 140 -7.00 -7.42 -0.08
CA LEU A 140 -8.25 -8.19 -0.21
C LEU A 140 -9.40 -7.53 0.57
N LEU A 141 -9.14 -7.06 1.79
CA LEU A 141 -10.16 -6.39 2.61
C LEU A 141 -10.52 -5.02 2.06
N MET A 142 -9.57 -4.29 1.45
CA MET A 142 -9.79 -3.01 0.78
C MET A 142 -10.65 -3.20 -0.47
N PHE A 143 -10.43 -4.27 -1.24
CA PHE A 143 -11.31 -4.64 -2.35
C PHE A 143 -12.75 -4.86 -1.88
N ARG A 144 -12.95 -5.64 -0.81
CA ARG A 144 -14.28 -5.94 -0.25
C ARG A 144 -14.98 -4.71 0.32
N GLU A 145 -14.25 -3.93 1.13
CA GLU A 145 -14.82 -2.81 1.87
C GLU A 145 -15.08 -1.61 0.96
N GLU A 146 -14.23 -1.34 -0.03
CA GLU A 146 -14.28 -0.09 -0.80
C GLU A 146 -14.11 -0.30 -2.30
N GLY A 147 -13.10 -1.05 -2.74
CA GLY A 147 -12.72 -1.18 -4.14
C GLY A 147 -13.83 -1.70 -5.07
N ALA A 148 -14.56 -2.74 -4.65
CA ALA A 148 -15.62 -3.36 -5.43
C ALA A 148 -16.79 -2.39 -5.72
N LYS A 149 -17.02 -1.38 -4.87
CA LYS A 149 -18.10 -0.39 -5.04
C LYS A 149 -17.92 0.44 -6.31
N TYR A 150 -16.70 0.58 -6.81
CA TYR A 150 -16.40 1.32 -8.04
C TYR A 150 -16.68 0.54 -9.32
N ARG A 151 -17.06 -0.75 -9.24
CA ARG A 151 -17.32 -1.63 -10.39
C ARG A 151 -16.16 -1.63 -11.40
N PRO A 152 -14.92 -1.95 -10.96
CA PRO A 152 -13.78 -2.00 -11.87
C PRO A 152 -14.00 -3.02 -12.98
N ASP A 153 -13.37 -2.81 -14.12
CA ASP A 153 -13.27 -3.79 -15.21
C ASP A 153 -11.99 -4.64 -15.05
N LEU A 154 -10.98 -4.04 -14.40
CA LEU A 154 -9.69 -4.64 -14.10
C LEU A 154 -9.27 -4.25 -12.68
N VAL A 155 -8.75 -5.22 -11.93
CA VAL A 155 -8.08 -5.00 -10.64
C VAL A 155 -6.62 -5.37 -10.83
N LEU A 156 -5.73 -4.44 -10.50
CA LEU A 156 -4.28 -4.66 -10.49
C LEU A 156 -3.81 -4.75 -9.04
N LEU A 157 -3.31 -5.92 -8.65
CA LEU A 157 -2.63 -6.11 -7.38
C LEU A 157 -1.15 -5.72 -7.53
N CYS A 158 -0.72 -4.73 -6.77
CA CYS A 158 0.66 -4.25 -6.71
C CYS A 158 1.37 -4.90 -5.53
N PHE A 159 1.82 -6.14 -5.75
CA PHE A 159 2.40 -7.01 -4.75
C PHE A 159 3.89 -6.69 -4.48
N VAL A 160 4.32 -6.83 -3.23
CA VAL A 160 5.74 -6.89 -2.85
C VAL A 160 6.02 -8.18 -2.08
N ASP A 161 7.21 -8.75 -2.22
CA ASP A 161 7.58 -10.02 -1.54
C ASP A 161 7.56 -9.92 -0.01
N ALA A 162 7.71 -8.72 0.55
CA ALA A 162 7.53 -8.47 1.98
C ALA A 162 6.11 -8.82 2.46
N ASP A 163 5.10 -8.76 1.60
CA ASP A 163 3.74 -9.20 1.92
C ASP A 163 3.69 -10.63 2.41
N ILE A 164 4.55 -11.52 1.91
CA ILE A 164 4.53 -12.93 2.33
C ILE A 164 4.76 -13.03 3.83
N ARG A 165 5.74 -12.28 4.33
CA ARG A 165 6.03 -12.16 5.75
C ARG A 165 4.86 -11.51 6.49
N ASP A 166 4.36 -10.39 5.96
CA ASP A 166 3.38 -9.56 6.65
C ASP A 166 1.96 -10.17 6.65
N ASN A 167 1.69 -11.09 5.71
CA ASN A 167 0.52 -11.97 5.68
C ASN A 167 0.59 -13.04 6.78
N PHE A 168 1.79 -13.43 7.21
CA PHE A 168 2.03 -14.47 8.21
C PHE A 168 2.11 -13.88 9.61
N HIS A 169 0.94 -13.81 10.25
CA HIS A 169 0.84 -13.33 11.64
C HIS A 169 1.23 -14.41 12.64
N VAL A 170 2.47 -14.35 13.15
CA VAL A 170 2.78 -14.96 14.45
C VAL A 170 2.27 -13.99 15.52
N THR A 171 1.32 -14.45 16.34
CA THR A 171 0.52 -13.68 17.32
C THR A 171 1.28 -12.90 18.40
N ALA A 172 2.60 -12.76 18.30
CA ALA A 172 3.44 -11.99 19.23
C ALA A 172 4.04 -10.71 18.61
N ASP A 173 4.27 -10.66 17.29
CA ASP A 173 5.15 -9.66 16.65
C ASP A 173 4.47 -8.87 15.52
N ALA A 174 3.14 -8.74 15.51
CA ALA A 174 2.45 -7.97 14.48
C ALA A 174 3.01 -6.54 14.43
N THR A 175 3.63 -6.20 13.30
CA THR A 175 4.37 -4.96 13.04
C THR A 175 3.47 -3.73 13.13
N VAL A 176 2.16 -3.94 12.96
CA VAL A 176 1.13 -2.93 13.11
C VAL A 176 0.05 -3.44 14.08
N PRO A 177 0.12 -3.04 15.38
CA PRO A 177 -0.90 -3.37 16.36
C PRO A 177 -2.30 -3.01 15.84
N GLY A 178 -3.19 -4.00 15.78
CA GLY A 178 -4.58 -3.82 15.36
C GLY A 178 -4.94 -4.32 13.97
N SER A 179 -3.99 -4.65 13.09
CA SER A 179 -4.32 -5.06 11.73
C SER A 179 -5.07 -6.41 11.66
N PRO A 180 -6.04 -6.56 10.73
CA PRO A 180 -6.68 -7.85 10.46
C PRO A 180 -5.67 -8.85 9.89
N TYR A 181 -5.94 -10.14 10.08
CA TYR A 181 -5.10 -11.22 9.54
C TYR A 181 -5.92 -12.45 9.18
N PHE A 182 -5.39 -13.29 8.31
CA PHE A 182 -6.01 -14.57 8.00
C PHE A 182 -5.21 -15.71 8.59
N VAL A 183 -5.92 -16.74 9.04
CA VAL A 183 -5.34 -18.06 9.32
C VAL A 183 -5.87 -19.05 8.31
N LEU A 184 -5.01 -19.95 7.85
CA LEU A 184 -5.41 -21.05 7.00
C LEU A 184 -5.82 -22.23 7.89
N ALA A 185 -7.12 -22.50 7.96
CA ALA A 185 -7.69 -23.61 8.73
C ALA A 185 -8.52 -24.48 7.80
N ASP A 186 -8.20 -25.79 7.76
CA ASP A 186 -8.86 -26.77 6.89
C ASP A 186 -8.87 -26.36 5.41
N GLY A 187 -7.77 -25.75 4.94
CA GLY A 187 -7.63 -25.27 3.57
C GLY A 187 -8.41 -24.00 3.23
N ASN A 188 -9.08 -23.37 4.21
CA ASN A 188 -9.86 -22.16 4.03
C ASN A 188 -9.28 -20.98 4.80
N LEU A 189 -9.38 -19.79 4.20
CA LEU A 189 -9.00 -18.54 4.84
C LEU A 189 -10.06 -18.12 5.86
N GLN A 190 -9.66 -18.04 7.13
CA GLN A 190 -10.49 -17.50 8.20
C GLN A 190 -9.97 -16.14 8.62
N LEU A 191 -10.78 -15.10 8.41
CA LEU A 191 -10.48 -13.75 8.86
C LEU A 191 -10.51 -13.69 10.40
N ARG A 192 -9.43 -13.19 10.98
CA ARG A 192 -9.29 -12.90 12.40
C ARG A 192 -8.95 -11.42 12.55
N HIS A 193 -9.46 -10.83 13.62
CA HIS A 193 -9.19 -9.44 13.95
C HIS A 193 -8.50 -9.38 15.32
N HIS A 194 -7.60 -8.41 15.48
CA HIS A 194 -7.10 -8.06 16.79
C HIS A 194 -8.26 -7.45 17.63
N PRO A 195 -8.37 -7.74 18.95
CA PRO A 195 -9.46 -7.21 19.75
C PRO A 195 -9.46 -5.67 19.78
N THR A 196 -10.63 -5.05 19.52
CA THR A 196 -10.82 -3.59 19.64
C THR A 196 -11.74 -3.26 20.82
N GLY A 197 -11.19 -2.69 21.89
CA GLY A 197 -11.93 -2.33 23.11
C GLY A 197 -12.41 -0.88 23.14
N VAL A 198 -13.28 -0.54 24.11
CA VAL A 198 -13.76 0.85 24.36
C VAL A 198 -12.60 1.83 24.57
N MET A 199 -11.56 1.38 25.26
CA MET A 199 -10.35 2.15 25.51
C MET A 199 -9.63 2.55 24.20
N THR A 200 -9.72 1.71 23.15
CA THR A 200 -9.19 2.01 21.82
C THR A 200 -9.98 3.13 21.14
N ARG A 201 -11.31 3.19 21.32
CA ARG A 201 -12.14 4.28 20.76
C ARG A 201 -11.78 5.64 21.38
N ALA A 202 -11.64 5.68 22.71
CA ALA A 202 -11.22 6.89 23.41
C ALA A 202 -9.81 7.33 22.99
N LYS A 203 -8.85 6.39 22.92
CA LYS A 203 -7.49 6.65 22.41
C LYS A 203 -7.49 7.22 21.00
N ARG A 204 -8.37 6.74 20.10
CA ARG A 204 -8.52 7.30 18.75
C ARG A 204 -9.00 8.74 18.75
N LEU A 205 -10.01 9.07 19.57
CA LEU A 205 -10.51 10.45 19.66
C LEU A 205 -9.43 11.39 20.23
N VAL A 206 -8.73 10.95 21.27
CA VAL A 206 -7.61 11.69 21.87
C VAL A 206 -6.46 11.85 20.87
N GLY A 207 -6.14 10.82 20.07
CA GLY A 207 -5.11 10.87 19.03
C GLY A 207 -5.41 11.86 17.90
N ARG A 208 -6.67 12.29 17.73
CA ARG A 208 -7.05 13.34 16.76
C ARG A 208 -6.83 14.77 17.28
N LEU A 209 -6.58 14.95 18.58
CA LEU A 209 -6.27 16.26 19.16
C LEU A 209 -4.83 16.64 18.84
N ARG A 210 -4.65 17.73 18.09
CA ARG A 210 -3.32 18.20 17.68
C ARG A 210 -2.49 18.67 18.87
N VAL A 211 -3.13 19.25 19.89
CA VAL A 211 -2.45 19.65 21.13
C VAL A 211 -1.82 18.46 21.86
N VAL A 212 -2.51 17.31 21.88
CA VAL A 212 -2.00 16.09 22.52
C VAL A 212 -0.83 15.51 21.74
N ARG A 213 -0.95 15.45 20.40
CA ARG A 213 0.14 14.99 19.53
C ARG A 213 1.36 15.90 19.59
N LEU A 214 1.16 17.21 19.60
CA LEU A 214 2.24 18.18 19.75
C LEU A 214 2.96 17.98 21.09
N ALA A 215 2.21 17.85 22.19
CA ALA A 215 2.77 17.59 23.51
C ALA A 215 3.57 16.27 23.54
N TYR A 216 3.03 15.21 22.93
CA TYR A 216 3.72 13.93 22.79
C TYR A 216 5.01 14.06 21.97
N ARG A 217 4.98 14.76 20.84
CA ARG A 217 6.16 14.99 19.99
C ARG A 217 7.23 15.80 20.70
N MET A 218 6.85 16.84 21.44
CA MET A 218 7.76 17.62 22.28
C MET A 218 8.40 16.72 23.34
N TRP A 219 7.59 15.93 24.06
CA TRP A 219 8.09 14.98 25.05
C TRP A 219 9.05 13.94 24.46
N ALA A 220 8.69 13.32 23.33
CA ALA A 220 9.51 12.35 22.62
C ALA A 220 10.85 12.96 22.13
N SER A 221 10.86 14.26 21.80
CA SER A 221 12.07 14.98 21.39
C SER A 221 13.11 15.12 22.51
N PHE A 222 12.70 14.97 23.77
CA PHE A 222 13.59 14.96 24.94
C PHE A 222 14.01 13.55 25.38
N GLY A 223 13.42 12.49 24.81
CA GLY A 223 13.78 11.10 25.09
C GLY A 223 14.79 10.51 24.07
N PRO A 224 15.40 9.35 24.35
CA PRO A 224 16.36 8.70 23.45
C PRO A 224 15.75 8.16 22.13
N GLY A 225 14.41 8.19 21.97
CA GLY A 225 13.69 7.70 20.79
C GLY A 225 13.31 8.79 19.79
N ARG A 226 14.30 9.40 19.12
CA ARG A 226 14.11 10.50 18.16
C ARG A 226 13.39 10.14 16.85
N ALA A 227 13.05 8.88 16.59
CA ALA A 227 12.75 8.41 15.23
C ALA A 227 11.26 8.19 14.88
N GLN A 228 10.30 8.33 15.82
CA GLN A 228 8.92 7.90 15.52
C GLN A 228 7.83 8.71 16.26
N ALA A 229 8.00 10.03 16.33
CA ALA A 229 7.03 10.92 16.96
C ALA A 229 5.91 11.39 16.00
N ASP A 230 6.00 11.02 14.71
CA ASP A 230 5.19 11.57 13.62
C ASP A 230 3.81 10.90 13.47
N GLY A 231 3.52 9.84 14.24
CA GLY A 231 2.26 9.09 14.14
C GLY A 231 2.11 8.29 12.83
N ARG A 232 3.19 8.15 12.05
CA ARG A 232 3.25 7.23 10.89
C ARG A 232 3.22 5.79 11.41
N PRO A 233 2.35 4.91 10.88
CA PRO A 233 2.64 3.47 10.91
C PRO A 233 4.07 3.27 10.35
N SER A 234 4.81 2.28 10.84
CA SER A 234 6.11 2.01 10.23
C SER A 234 5.89 1.58 8.77
N ASP A 235 6.24 2.45 7.82
CA ASP A 235 6.23 2.14 6.38
C ASP A 235 7.25 1.05 6.04
N ALA A 236 8.29 0.91 6.88
CA ALA A 236 9.11 -0.28 6.91
C ALA A 236 8.25 -1.41 7.53
N GLY A 237 7.79 -2.35 6.70
CA GLY A 237 7.26 -3.63 7.17
C GLY A 237 8.18 -4.13 8.27
N GLY A 238 7.70 -4.05 9.51
CA GLY A 238 8.55 -4.25 10.68
C GLY A 238 9.25 -5.60 10.53
N GLY A 239 10.57 -5.60 10.68
CA GLY A 239 11.32 -6.85 10.58
C GLY A 239 10.73 -7.84 11.58
N SER A 240 10.08 -8.89 11.08
CA SER A 240 9.70 -9.99 11.94
C SER A 240 10.98 -10.67 12.38
N LEU A 241 11.24 -10.70 13.69
CA LEU A 241 12.35 -11.48 14.25
C LEU A 241 12.17 -12.98 13.95
N THR A 242 10.93 -13.42 13.72
CA THR A 242 10.58 -14.82 13.40
C THR A 242 10.69 -15.14 11.92
N LEU A 243 10.56 -14.16 11.02
CA LEU A 243 10.69 -14.33 9.56
C LEU A 243 11.59 -13.24 8.95
N PRO A 244 12.91 -13.33 9.12
CA PRO A 244 13.82 -12.37 8.51
C PRO A 244 13.88 -12.61 6.99
N MET A 245 13.81 -11.55 6.17
CA MET A 245 13.69 -11.70 4.71
C MET A 245 14.88 -12.44 4.09
N ASN A 246 16.08 -12.36 4.69
CA ASN A 246 17.24 -13.11 4.21
C ASN A 246 16.99 -14.62 4.13
N SER A 247 16.13 -15.16 5.00
CA SER A 247 15.76 -16.57 5.02
C SER A 247 14.70 -16.95 3.98
N LEU A 248 13.94 -15.99 3.44
CA LEU A 248 13.06 -16.22 2.27
C LEU A 248 13.87 -16.53 1.01
N TYR A 249 15.03 -15.90 0.87
CA TYR A 249 15.93 -16.04 -0.28
C TYR A 249 17.02 -17.12 -0.04
N SER A 250 16.77 -18.07 0.87
CA SER A 250 17.65 -19.20 1.16
C SER A 250 17.27 -20.44 0.35
N GLU A 251 18.24 -21.30 0.04
CA GLU A 251 17.99 -22.64 -0.54
C GLU A 251 17.16 -23.52 0.41
N THR A 252 17.39 -23.37 1.72
CA THR A 252 16.65 -24.04 2.77
C THR A 252 15.88 -22.99 3.57
N ARG A 253 14.57 -22.93 3.34
CA ARG A 253 13.66 -22.02 4.06
C ARG A 253 13.13 -22.67 5.33
N PRO A 254 13.05 -21.95 6.46
CA PRO A 254 12.27 -22.36 7.62
C PRO A 254 10.83 -22.78 7.25
N PRO A 255 10.24 -23.79 7.93
CA PRO A 255 8.86 -24.25 7.66
C PRO A 255 7.80 -23.15 7.73
N GLU A 256 8.02 -22.12 8.52
CA GLU A 256 7.16 -20.95 8.67
C GLU A 256 6.98 -20.22 7.33
N TRP A 257 8.00 -20.15 6.48
CA TRP A 257 7.86 -19.58 5.13
C TRP A 257 6.93 -20.38 4.24
N ALA A 258 6.88 -21.72 4.38
CA ALA A 258 5.94 -22.54 3.63
C ALA A 258 4.49 -22.20 4.01
N GLN A 259 4.22 -21.92 5.30
CA GLN A 259 2.91 -21.48 5.76
C GLN A 259 2.58 -20.06 5.29
N ALA A 260 3.54 -19.14 5.37
CA ALA A 260 3.42 -17.76 4.90
C ALA A 260 3.09 -17.69 3.39
N ILE A 261 3.80 -18.48 2.59
CA ILE A 261 3.54 -18.64 1.15
C ILE A 261 2.16 -19.28 0.94
N ALA A 262 1.79 -20.32 1.68
CA ALA A 262 0.46 -20.94 1.55
C ALA A 262 -0.68 -19.96 1.83
N ILE A 263 -0.57 -19.11 2.85
CA ILE A 263 -1.54 -18.04 3.15
C ILE A 263 -1.59 -17.04 1.99
N THR A 264 -0.43 -16.58 1.51
CA THR A 264 -0.35 -15.63 0.39
C THR A 264 -1.00 -16.20 -0.89
N ARG A 265 -0.72 -17.48 -1.20
CA ARG A 265 -1.34 -18.20 -2.32
C ARG A 265 -2.86 -18.29 -2.18
N ALA A 266 -3.34 -18.57 -0.97
CA ALA A 266 -4.77 -18.62 -0.70
C ALA A 266 -5.43 -17.23 -0.81
N LEU A 267 -4.74 -16.17 -0.37
CA LEU A 267 -5.20 -14.78 -0.49
C LEU A 267 -5.33 -14.36 -1.96
N MET A 268 -4.31 -14.60 -2.77
CA MET A 268 -4.35 -14.32 -4.21
C MET A 268 -5.45 -15.12 -4.92
N THR A 269 -5.63 -16.39 -4.54
CA THR A 269 -6.71 -17.24 -5.07
C THR A 269 -8.09 -16.67 -4.71
N GLN A 270 -8.27 -16.26 -3.46
CA GLN A 270 -9.51 -15.67 -2.97
C GLN A 270 -9.81 -14.33 -3.64
N LEU A 271 -8.81 -13.47 -3.79
CA LEU A 271 -8.95 -12.20 -4.49
C LEU A 271 -9.35 -12.44 -5.95
N ASN A 272 -8.69 -13.35 -6.67
CA ASN A 272 -9.03 -13.67 -8.05
C ASN A 272 -10.50 -14.11 -8.19
N ARG A 273 -10.96 -14.97 -7.27
CA ARG A 273 -12.36 -15.43 -7.25
C ARG A 273 -13.34 -14.28 -7.03
N GLU A 274 -13.06 -13.39 -6.07
CA GLU A 274 -13.94 -12.27 -5.75
C GLU A 274 -13.96 -11.19 -6.84
N VAL A 275 -12.80 -10.89 -7.42
CA VAL A 275 -12.68 -9.98 -8.57
C VAL A 275 -13.45 -10.54 -9.77
N SER A 276 -13.31 -11.83 -10.07
CA SER A 276 -14.06 -12.49 -11.13
C SER A 276 -15.57 -12.49 -10.85
N ALA A 277 -15.99 -12.74 -9.61
CA ALA A 277 -17.40 -12.70 -9.21
C ALA A 277 -18.00 -11.29 -9.30
N ALA A 278 -17.18 -10.25 -9.16
CA ALA A 278 -17.57 -8.86 -9.39
C ALA A 278 -17.60 -8.47 -10.89
N GLY A 279 -17.26 -9.39 -11.80
CA GLY A 279 -17.25 -9.16 -13.25
C GLY A 279 -16.00 -8.45 -13.76
N ALA A 280 -14.92 -8.45 -12.99
CA ALA A 280 -13.64 -7.84 -13.34
C ALA A 280 -12.55 -8.92 -13.57
N HIS A 281 -11.45 -8.54 -14.19
CA HIS A 281 -10.26 -9.39 -14.30
C HIS A 281 -9.23 -9.00 -13.24
N LEU A 282 -8.50 -9.98 -12.70
CA LEU A 282 -7.33 -9.72 -11.85
C LEU A 282 -6.06 -9.79 -12.71
N ALA A 283 -5.16 -8.84 -12.50
CA ALA A 283 -3.77 -8.90 -12.93
C ALA A 283 -2.85 -8.57 -11.74
N ILE A 284 -1.60 -9.05 -11.78
CA ILE A 284 -0.64 -8.82 -10.69
C ILE A 284 0.64 -8.21 -11.23
N VAL A 285 1.11 -7.13 -10.61
CA VAL A 285 2.44 -6.59 -10.81
C VAL A 285 3.22 -6.73 -9.51
N SER A 286 4.30 -7.48 -9.53
CA SER A 286 5.21 -7.58 -8.40
C SER A 286 6.30 -6.52 -8.54
N LEU A 287 6.32 -5.54 -7.66
CA LEU A 287 7.32 -4.47 -7.64
C LEU A 287 8.63 -4.90 -6.98
N GLY A 288 8.56 -5.90 -6.09
CA GLY A 288 9.68 -6.32 -5.27
C GLY A 288 10.00 -5.34 -4.14
N SER A 289 10.49 -5.88 -3.04
CA SER A 289 10.95 -5.17 -1.86
C SER A 289 12.44 -4.91 -2.00
N MET A 290 12.88 -3.78 -1.44
CA MET A 290 14.29 -3.42 -1.41
C MET A 290 15.14 -4.42 -0.64
N GLU A 291 14.57 -5.03 0.41
CA GLU A 291 15.26 -6.05 1.20
C GLU A 291 15.48 -7.30 0.35
N GLY A 292 14.44 -7.80 -0.31
CA GLY A 292 14.52 -8.95 -1.20
C GLY A 292 15.45 -8.75 -2.39
N GLU A 293 15.39 -7.59 -3.03
CA GLU A 293 16.31 -7.21 -4.11
C GLU A 293 17.78 -7.19 -3.64
N ALA A 294 18.06 -6.57 -2.50
CA ALA A 294 19.42 -6.52 -1.95
C ALA A 294 19.95 -7.90 -1.54
N ILE A 295 19.08 -8.78 -1.02
CA ILE A 295 19.47 -10.15 -0.67
C ILE A 295 19.77 -10.96 -1.93
N ARG A 296 18.90 -10.88 -2.93
CA ARG A 296 19.08 -11.54 -4.24
C ARG A 296 20.40 -11.14 -4.91
N GLN A 297 20.76 -9.86 -4.80
CA GLN A 297 22.05 -9.38 -5.28
C GLN A 297 23.22 -10.00 -4.51
N LYS A 298 23.19 -9.94 -3.17
CA LYS A 298 24.28 -10.47 -2.34
C LYS A 298 24.47 -11.98 -2.50
N SER A 299 23.40 -12.73 -2.78
CA SER A 299 23.46 -14.17 -2.99
C SER A 299 24.02 -14.55 -4.37
N GLY A 300 23.93 -13.64 -5.37
CA GLY A 300 24.29 -13.94 -6.76
C GLY A 300 23.38 -14.97 -7.43
N LYS A 301 22.21 -15.25 -6.84
CA LYS A 301 21.29 -16.32 -7.22
C LYS A 301 19.90 -15.74 -7.52
N PRO A 302 19.68 -15.21 -8.73
CA PRO A 302 18.41 -14.55 -9.10
C PRO A 302 17.21 -15.50 -9.12
N GLU A 303 17.43 -16.82 -9.13
CA GLU A 303 16.41 -17.85 -9.04
C GLU A 303 15.86 -18.05 -7.61
N LEU A 304 16.59 -17.59 -6.60
CA LEU A 304 16.14 -17.67 -5.22
C LEU A 304 15.12 -16.54 -4.97
N GLY A 305 13.92 -16.94 -4.57
CA GLY A 305 12.82 -16.03 -4.26
C GLY A 305 11.45 -16.72 -4.41
N PRO A 306 10.37 -16.09 -3.94
CA PRO A 306 9.03 -16.66 -4.01
C PRO A 306 8.41 -16.58 -5.41
N GLU A 307 9.01 -15.84 -6.35
CA GLU A 307 8.41 -15.50 -7.64
C GLU A 307 8.15 -16.72 -8.52
N ARG A 308 8.98 -17.76 -8.43
CA ARG A 308 8.73 -19.01 -9.15
C ARG A 308 7.45 -19.70 -8.64
N GLU A 309 7.34 -19.91 -7.34
CA GLU A 309 6.18 -20.57 -6.72
C GLU A 309 4.89 -19.77 -6.88
N LEU A 310 5.00 -18.44 -6.80
CA LEU A 310 3.89 -17.54 -7.09
C LEU A 310 3.54 -17.57 -8.58
N GLY A 311 4.52 -17.55 -9.48
CA GLY A 311 4.31 -17.63 -10.93
C GLY A 311 3.59 -18.92 -11.33
N GLU A 312 3.99 -20.06 -10.77
CA GLU A 312 3.32 -21.35 -10.96
C GLU A 312 1.84 -21.30 -10.51
N LEU A 313 1.55 -20.68 -9.36
CA LEU A 313 0.17 -20.43 -8.94
C LEU A 313 -0.59 -19.54 -9.93
N LEU A 314 -0.04 -18.38 -10.28
CA LEU A 314 -0.73 -17.40 -11.10
C LEU A 314 -0.99 -17.92 -12.51
N ALA A 315 -0.07 -18.70 -13.06
CA ALA A 315 -0.28 -19.45 -14.29
C ALA A 315 -1.44 -20.46 -14.15
N SER A 316 -1.49 -21.23 -13.05
CA SER A 316 -2.60 -22.18 -12.80
C SER A 316 -3.97 -21.48 -12.66
N LEU A 317 -3.99 -20.26 -12.13
CA LEU A 317 -5.18 -19.43 -12.00
C LEU A 317 -5.52 -18.63 -13.26
N ARG A 318 -4.65 -18.69 -14.29
CA ARG A 318 -4.72 -17.87 -15.51
C ARG A 318 -4.79 -16.37 -15.21
N VAL A 319 -4.08 -15.94 -14.17
CA VAL A 319 -3.96 -14.53 -13.79
C VAL A 319 -2.72 -13.96 -14.49
N PRO A 320 -2.88 -12.97 -15.40
CA PRO A 320 -1.75 -12.32 -16.03
C PRO A 320 -0.89 -11.60 -14.98
N HIS A 321 0.43 -11.73 -15.10
CA HIS A 321 1.34 -11.18 -14.10
C HIS A 321 2.68 -10.76 -14.69
N VAL A 322 3.36 -9.84 -14.00
CA VAL A 322 4.75 -9.45 -14.28
C VAL A 322 5.52 -9.28 -12.98
N PHE A 323 6.73 -9.83 -12.93
CA PHE A 323 7.69 -9.59 -11.86
C PHE A 323 8.60 -8.42 -12.28
N ALA A 324 8.13 -7.20 -12.04
CA ALA A 324 8.80 -5.96 -12.46
C ALA A 324 10.06 -5.64 -11.65
N SER A 325 10.27 -6.32 -10.51
CA SER A 325 11.45 -6.16 -9.65
C SER A 325 12.77 -6.28 -10.41
N VAL A 326 12.88 -7.25 -11.33
CA VAL A 326 14.06 -7.42 -12.19
C VAL A 326 14.29 -6.19 -13.08
N CYS A 327 13.22 -5.63 -13.64
CA CYS A 327 13.31 -4.47 -14.53
C CYS A 327 13.74 -3.20 -13.78
N LEU A 328 13.17 -3.00 -12.59
CA LEU A 328 13.50 -1.87 -11.72
C LEU A 328 14.96 -1.96 -11.28
N TYR A 329 15.43 -3.16 -10.94
CA TYR A 329 16.82 -3.41 -10.57
C TYR A 329 17.80 -3.07 -11.71
N ASP A 330 17.55 -3.55 -12.93
CA ASP A 330 18.43 -3.32 -14.08
C ASP A 330 18.60 -1.82 -14.39
N GLU A 331 17.53 -1.03 -14.25
CA GLU A 331 17.61 0.42 -14.45
C GLU A 331 18.49 1.09 -13.38
N GLU A 332 18.34 0.67 -12.12
CA GLU A 332 19.09 1.25 -10.99
C GLU A 332 20.58 0.90 -11.06
N HIS A 333 20.90 -0.36 -11.34
CA HIS A 333 22.26 -0.88 -11.17
C HIS A 333 23.05 -0.95 -12.48
N THR A 334 22.42 -1.26 -13.61
CA THR A 334 23.12 -1.36 -14.90
C THR A 334 23.20 -0.01 -15.59
N ARG A 335 22.18 0.83 -15.48
CA ARG A 335 22.14 2.15 -16.14
C ARG A 335 22.49 3.31 -15.22
N GLY A 336 22.62 3.07 -13.91
CA GLY A 336 23.01 4.07 -12.92
C GLY A 336 21.97 5.18 -12.73
N GLN A 337 20.70 4.96 -13.11
CA GLN A 337 19.63 5.92 -12.87
C GLN A 337 18.93 5.59 -11.56
N ALA A 338 19.01 6.49 -10.59
CA ALA A 338 18.30 6.31 -9.33
C ALA A 338 16.78 6.29 -9.57
N ILE A 339 16.13 5.18 -9.22
CA ILE A 339 14.67 5.01 -9.30
C ILE A 339 13.98 5.18 -7.95
N ARG A 340 14.75 5.35 -6.88
CA ARG A 340 14.30 5.43 -5.49
C ARG A 340 14.97 6.56 -4.73
N PHE A 341 14.36 6.98 -3.63
CA PHE A 341 15.00 7.86 -2.65
C PHE A 341 16.09 7.09 -1.89
N LYS A 342 17.19 7.77 -1.52
CA LYS A 342 18.39 7.10 -1.03
C LYS A 342 18.23 6.57 0.39
N ARG A 343 17.56 7.31 1.28
CA ARG A 343 17.34 6.93 2.68
C ARG A 343 15.95 6.30 2.88
N ASP A 344 14.95 6.91 2.28
CA ASP A 344 13.55 6.53 2.40
C ASP A 344 13.19 5.26 1.60
N ARG A 345 13.95 4.98 0.53
CA ARG A 345 13.87 3.76 -0.29
C ARG A 345 12.58 3.61 -1.12
N HIS A 346 11.56 4.46 -0.98
CA HIS A 346 10.42 4.46 -1.90
C HIS A 346 10.83 4.91 -3.31
N LEU A 347 9.97 4.60 -4.28
CA LEU A 347 10.16 5.03 -5.66
C LEU A 347 10.19 6.56 -5.74
N ASN A 348 11.15 7.10 -6.48
CA ASN A 348 11.13 8.49 -6.86
C ASN A 348 10.30 8.65 -8.15
N VAL A 349 10.22 9.89 -8.66
CA VAL A 349 9.45 10.20 -9.89
C VAL A 349 9.85 9.30 -11.08
N HIS A 350 11.14 9.01 -11.24
CA HIS A 350 11.63 8.15 -12.33
C HIS A 350 11.21 6.68 -12.13
N GLY A 351 11.26 6.18 -10.89
CA GLY A 351 10.74 4.86 -10.54
C GLY A 351 9.26 4.69 -10.88
N HIS A 352 8.42 5.66 -10.51
CA HIS A 352 6.99 5.64 -10.85
C HIS A 352 6.75 5.67 -12.37
N GLN A 353 7.56 6.39 -13.15
CA GLN A 353 7.48 6.38 -14.61
C GLN A 353 7.79 5.01 -15.21
N LEU A 354 8.79 4.30 -14.67
CA LEU A 354 9.12 2.93 -15.10
C LEU A 354 7.99 1.96 -14.77
N VAL A 355 7.45 2.02 -13.55
CA VAL A 355 6.32 1.17 -13.15
C VAL A 355 5.12 1.40 -14.08
N ALA A 356 4.76 2.65 -14.34
CA ALA A 356 3.65 2.96 -15.25
C ALA A 356 3.86 2.39 -16.67
N ARG A 357 5.10 2.44 -17.21
CA ARG A 357 5.43 1.84 -18.52
C ARG A 357 5.35 0.32 -18.51
N ASN A 358 5.87 -0.33 -17.47
CA ASN A 358 5.82 -1.79 -17.35
C ASN A 358 4.39 -2.30 -17.18
N VAL A 359 3.57 -1.60 -16.40
CA VAL A 359 2.16 -1.93 -16.25
C VAL A 359 1.42 -1.75 -17.58
N GLU A 360 1.60 -0.63 -18.30
CA GLU A 360 1.00 -0.47 -19.64
C GLU A 360 1.39 -1.62 -20.59
N ALA A 361 2.67 -2.01 -20.61
CA ALA A 361 3.14 -3.13 -21.43
C ALA A 361 2.43 -4.44 -21.03
N LEU A 362 2.38 -4.77 -19.74
CA LEU A 362 1.64 -5.93 -19.24
C LEU A 362 0.19 -5.93 -19.74
N LEU A 363 -0.51 -4.81 -19.60
CA LEU A 363 -1.93 -4.71 -19.93
C LEU A 363 -2.19 -4.85 -21.44
N THR A 364 -1.33 -4.25 -22.27
CA THR A 364 -1.45 -4.29 -23.74
C THR A 364 -1.04 -5.63 -24.34
N GLU A 365 0.01 -6.27 -23.81
CA GLU A 365 0.51 -7.57 -24.29
C GLU A 365 -0.44 -8.71 -23.92
N ASN A 366 -1.08 -8.65 -22.74
CA ASN A 366 -2.02 -9.69 -22.29
C ASN A 366 -3.47 -9.45 -22.74
N GLY A 367 -3.72 -8.39 -23.52
CA GLY A 367 -5.06 -8.08 -24.02
C GLY A 367 -6.09 -7.83 -22.91
N LEU A 368 -5.65 -7.24 -21.80
CA LEU A 368 -6.49 -6.93 -20.62
C LEU A 368 -7.29 -5.63 -20.76
N LEU A 369 -7.05 -4.90 -21.85
CA LEU A 369 -7.71 -3.64 -22.16
C LEU A 369 -8.81 -3.86 -23.22
N PRO A 370 -9.77 -2.92 -23.35
CA PRO A 370 -10.79 -2.99 -24.39
C PRO A 370 -10.19 -3.14 -25.79
N ALA A 371 -10.95 -3.76 -26.71
CA ALA A 371 -10.51 -4.01 -28.08
C ALA A 371 -10.14 -2.76 -28.89
N SER A 372 -10.56 -1.57 -28.43
CA SER A 372 -10.16 -0.27 -28.97
C SER A 372 -8.68 0.05 -28.73
N VAL A 373 -8.04 -0.61 -27.77
CA VAL A 373 -6.60 -0.46 -27.50
C VAL A 373 -5.84 -1.44 -28.39
N PRO A 374 -4.88 -0.97 -29.20
CA PRO A 374 -4.04 -1.85 -29.99
C PRO A 374 -3.31 -2.86 -29.09
N ARG A 375 -3.40 -4.15 -29.40
CA ARG A 375 -2.54 -5.15 -28.77
C ARG A 375 -1.11 -4.91 -29.23
N ARG A 376 -0.16 -5.08 -28.31
CA ARG A 376 1.25 -5.18 -28.70
C ARG A 376 1.53 -6.62 -29.10
N ASP A 377 1.68 -6.84 -30.41
CA ASP A 377 2.02 -8.16 -30.96
C ASP A 377 3.50 -8.52 -30.80
N THR A 378 4.34 -7.55 -30.45
CA THR A 378 5.74 -7.78 -30.07
C THR A 378 5.86 -7.59 -28.56
N PRO A 379 6.29 -8.60 -27.78
CA PRO A 379 6.76 -8.40 -26.41
C PRO A 379 7.80 -7.29 -26.39
N LEU A 380 8.07 -6.67 -25.24
CA LEU A 380 9.20 -5.76 -25.06
C LEU A 380 10.55 -6.49 -25.33
N ALA A 381 10.83 -6.77 -26.60
CA ALA A 381 12.00 -7.44 -27.10
C ALA A 381 13.10 -6.39 -27.17
N LEU A 382 13.92 -6.33 -26.13
CA LEU A 382 15.38 -6.14 -26.19
C LEU A 382 15.90 -5.17 -27.26
N ARG A 383 15.21 -4.07 -27.53
CA ARG A 383 15.74 -2.96 -28.34
C ARG A 383 16.15 -1.88 -27.37
N SER A 384 17.38 -2.03 -26.87
CA SER A 384 18.14 -1.00 -26.16
C SER A 384 17.32 -0.25 -25.11
N GLY A 385 16.77 -0.94 -24.10
CA GLY A 385 16.10 -0.23 -23.01
C GLY A 385 14.82 -0.84 -22.43
N GLY A 386 14.89 -1.93 -21.66
CA GLY A 386 13.78 -2.34 -20.76
C GLY A 386 13.33 -3.78 -20.99
N CYS A 387 13.12 -4.53 -19.90
CA CYS A 387 12.99 -5.98 -19.92
C CYS A 387 11.54 -6.46 -20.08
N ALA A 388 11.36 -7.50 -20.89
CA ALA A 388 10.31 -8.51 -20.76
C ALA A 388 10.99 -9.88 -20.79
N GLY A 389 10.72 -10.73 -19.78
CA GLY A 389 11.19 -12.12 -19.80
C GLY A 389 11.26 -12.79 -18.43
N LEU A 390 10.12 -13.28 -17.94
CA LEU A 390 9.99 -14.63 -17.37
C LEU A 390 8.55 -15.12 -17.63
N GLY A 391 8.15 -15.13 -18.91
CA GLY A 391 7.02 -15.93 -19.36
C GLY A 391 7.53 -17.35 -19.64
N GLY A 392 7.33 -18.27 -18.70
CA GLY A 392 7.59 -19.69 -18.91
C GLY A 392 6.69 -20.22 -20.01
N GLY A 393 7.27 -20.46 -21.18
CA GLY A 393 6.61 -21.11 -22.30
C GLY A 393 6.20 -22.53 -21.95
N GLY A 394 4.96 -22.87 -22.28
CA GLY A 394 4.54 -24.25 -22.39
C GLY A 394 5.22 -24.92 -23.58
N SER A 395 5.58 -26.18 -23.37
CA SER A 395 5.58 -27.23 -24.38
C SER A 395 4.65 -28.32 -23.91
#